data_AF-A0A662Q3Q0-F1
#
_entry.id   AF-A0A662Q3Q0-F1
#
_cell.length_a   1.000
_cell.length_b   1.000
_cell.length_c   1.000
_cell.angle_alpha   90.00
_cell.angle_beta   90.00
_cell.angle_gamma   90.00
#
_symmetry.space_group_name_H-M   'P 1'
#
loop_
_entity.id
_entity.type
_entity.pdbx_description
1 polymer ?
#
loop_
_entity_poly.entity_id
_entity_poly.type
_entity_poly.pdbx_seq_one_letter_code
_entity_poly.pdbx_strand_id
1 'polypeptide(L)'
;LKEIEGAPFAGDVRKIKEEQAFRDMQLIHAVFPELVIGVMGLMRPPGFEPGTAGSEGQRLPKAIRGISAYKAGITGEALLPAVTPLASVANIVTAQDPKLWDAFRRYVMNEYSRVHALNILNYAKKYGRLLVIGDLSPLLELTPDKRRHVLTALAALARFTGRYEEFKRLKKRYGIRVEKPTKIMAQIDSSSLKELAEWINRAREILGVFIDFALATGMRPTEALESFNLIKELHEKGRLGDYYKDGWLEHFRYEKLFLRRTKKVYVSYCPSEIVTAVIEYPEKLTVEKVRHRLEEIKPLRLKHIRKLWASYMARFLSEPEINLIQGRVSKSVFMQHYFNPNYVPELKERLEKGVKSLFLTISAMSLKSG
;
A
#
# COMPACT_ATOMS: atom_id res chain seq x y z
N LEU A 1 -32.95 24.57 -40.16
CA LEU A 1 -31.59 24.43 -39.57
C LEU A 1 -31.73 24.43 -38.05
N LYS A 2 -31.61 23.22 -37.48
CA LYS A 2 -31.34 22.84 -36.08
C LYS A 2 -32.43 23.06 -35.01
N GLU A 3 -33.15 21.96 -34.79
CA GLU A 3 -33.73 21.52 -33.51
C GLU A 3 -32.68 21.54 -32.38
N ILE A 4 -33.10 21.97 -31.20
CA ILE A 4 -32.46 21.68 -29.92
C ILE A 4 -33.56 21.09 -29.03
N GLU A 5 -33.59 19.77 -28.94
CA GLU A 5 -34.38 19.03 -27.94
C GLU A 5 -33.46 18.10 -27.14
N GLY A 6 -33.75 17.99 -25.84
CA GLY A 6 -33.40 16.81 -25.05
C GLY A 6 -32.21 16.92 -24.11
N ALA A 7 -32.37 17.66 -23.00
CA ALA A 7 -31.61 17.35 -21.78
C ALA A 7 -32.14 16.03 -21.18
N PRO A 8 -31.29 15.06 -20.78
CA PRO A 8 -31.80 13.83 -20.19
C PRO A 8 -32.30 14.07 -18.77
N PHE A 9 -33.51 13.54 -18.56
CA PHE A 9 -34.34 13.63 -17.38
C PHE A 9 -33.65 13.15 -16.10
N ALA A 10 -33.81 13.91 -15.01
CA ALA A 10 -33.43 13.50 -13.65
C ALA A 10 -34.15 12.23 -13.14
N GLY A 11 -35.14 11.71 -13.89
CA GLY A 11 -35.83 10.45 -13.63
C GLY A 11 -34.98 9.20 -13.92
N ASP A 12 -34.09 9.24 -14.91
CA ASP A 12 -33.28 8.07 -15.31
C ASP A 12 -32.18 7.75 -14.28
N VAL A 13 -31.61 8.76 -13.64
CA VAL A 13 -30.57 8.57 -12.62
C VAL A 13 -31.13 7.93 -11.35
N ARG A 14 -32.40 8.20 -10.99
CA ARG A 14 -33.07 7.52 -9.86
C ARG A 14 -33.36 6.06 -10.20
N LYS A 15 -33.82 5.78 -11.42
CA LYS A 15 -34.11 4.41 -11.87
C LYS A 15 -32.86 3.54 -11.91
N ILE A 16 -31.73 4.08 -12.38
CA ILE A 16 -30.42 3.39 -12.35
C ILE A 16 -29.95 3.14 -10.91
N LYS A 17 -30.15 4.09 -9.99
CA LYS A 17 -29.81 3.92 -8.56
C LYS A 17 -30.67 2.85 -7.88
N GLU A 18 -31.95 2.78 -8.21
CA GLU A 18 -32.89 1.78 -7.67
C GLU A 18 -32.57 0.38 -8.22
N GLU A 19 -32.29 0.24 -9.52
CA GLU A 19 -31.87 -1.02 -10.13
C GLU A 19 -30.51 -1.51 -9.60
N GLN A 20 -29.56 -0.60 -9.35
CA GLN A 20 -28.26 -0.95 -8.77
C GLN A 20 -28.38 -1.35 -7.29
N ALA A 21 -29.19 -0.64 -6.50
CA ALA A 21 -29.47 -1.03 -5.11
C ALA A 21 -30.15 -2.41 -5.04
N PHE A 22 -30.98 -2.73 -6.04
CA PHE A 22 -31.60 -4.05 -6.17
C PHE A 22 -30.56 -5.13 -6.55
N ARG A 23 -29.63 -4.87 -7.48
CA ARG A 23 -28.53 -5.79 -7.79
C ARG A 23 -27.58 -6.00 -6.62
N ASP A 24 -27.28 -4.95 -5.86
CA ASP A 24 -26.45 -5.03 -4.66
C ASP A 24 -27.17 -5.82 -3.56
N MET A 25 -28.48 -5.64 -3.39
CA MET A 25 -29.29 -6.45 -2.48
C MET A 25 -29.41 -7.90 -2.93
N GLN A 26 -29.54 -8.17 -4.23
CA GLN A 26 -29.53 -9.52 -4.78
C GLN A 26 -28.17 -10.19 -4.62
N LEU A 27 -27.07 -9.45 -4.76
CA LEU A 27 -25.72 -9.95 -4.49
C LEU A 27 -25.54 -10.20 -2.99
N ILE A 28 -26.00 -9.31 -2.11
CA ILE A 28 -25.98 -9.51 -0.65
C ILE A 28 -26.83 -10.72 -0.25
N HIS A 29 -28.00 -10.91 -0.86
CA HIS A 29 -28.89 -12.04 -0.61
C HIS A 29 -28.33 -13.36 -1.17
N ALA A 30 -27.71 -13.32 -2.35
CA ALA A 30 -27.05 -14.47 -2.96
C ALA A 30 -25.80 -14.90 -2.19
N VAL A 31 -25.08 -13.94 -1.60
CA VAL A 31 -23.86 -14.19 -0.84
C VAL A 31 -24.20 -14.55 0.62
N PHE A 32 -25.24 -13.98 1.23
CA PHE A 32 -25.57 -14.16 2.66
C PHE A 32 -27.10 -14.16 2.95
N PRO A 33 -27.82 -15.27 2.71
CA PRO A 33 -29.30 -15.30 2.79
C PRO A 33 -29.89 -15.14 4.21
N GLU A 34 -29.15 -15.51 5.26
CA GLU A 34 -29.66 -15.62 6.64
C GLU A 34 -29.92 -14.28 7.37
N LEU A 35 -29.53 -13.13 6.81
CA LEU A 35 -29.34 -11.89 7.60
C LEU A 35 -30.38 -10.78 7.41
N VAL A 36 -31.40 -10.97 6.57
CA VAL A 36 -32.41 -9.93 6.27
C VAL A 36 -33.31 -9.58 7.48
N ILE A 37 -33.27 -10.36 8.56
CA ILE A 37 -34.19 -10.22 9.70
C ILE A 37 -33.57 -9.46 10.91
N GLY A 38 -32.25 -9.24 10.97
CA GLY A 38 -31.58 -9.02 12.27
C GLY A 38 -30.96 -7.65 12.61
N VAL A 39 -31.07 -6.60 11.80
CA VAL A 39 -30.20 -5.40 11.95
C VAL A 39 -30.95 -4.18 12.51
N MET A 40 -31.20 -4.13 13.83
CA MET A 40 -31.57 -2.87 14.52
C MET A 40 -30.99 -2.66 15.94
N GLY A 41 -30.16 -3.53 16.48
CA GLY A 41 -29.56 -3.31 17.81
C GLY A 41 -28.06 -3.56 17.78
N LEU A 42 -27.24 -2.51 17.80
CA LEU A 42 -25.86 -2.48 18.34
C LEU A 42 -25.18 -1.14 17.96
N MET A 43 -25.64 -0.04 18.59
CA MET A 43 -24.87 1.19 18.70
C MET A 43 -24.71 1.56 20.17
N ARG A 44 -23.52 1.26 20.73
CA ARG A 44 -22.77 2.02 21.76
C ARG A 44 -21.50 1.23 22.13
N PRO A 45 -20.32 1.86 22.20
CA PRO A 45 -19.20 1.29 22.94
C PRO A 45 -19.23 1.76 24.42
N PRO A 46 -18.97 0.89 25.40
CA PRO A 46 -18.65 1.31 26.76
C PRO A 46 -17.21 1.87 26.82
N GLY A 47 -17.03 2.83 27.73
CA GLY A 47 -15.81 3.61 27.91
C GLY A 47 -14.60 2.79 28.38
N PHE A 48 -13.43 3.38 28.17
CA PHE A 48 -12.18 2.95 28.75
C PHE A 48 -11.42 4.21 29.19
N GLU A 49 -11.29 4.41 30.50
CA GLU A 49 -10.44 5.44 31.10
C GLU A 49 -8.96 5.00 31.14
N PRO A 50 -7.99 5.93 31.16
CA PRO A 50 -6.58 5.64 30.96
C PRO A 50 -5.86 5.33 32.28
N GLY A 51 -5.18 4.17 32.33
CA GLY A 51 -4.23 3.84 33.39
C GLY A 51 -2.80 4.22 33.02
N THR A 52 -2.25 5.19 33.74
CA THR A 52 -0.83 5.57 33.79
C THR A 52 0.04 4.48 34.41
N ALA A 53 1.14 4.11 33.75
CA ALA A 53 2.34 3.59 34.41
C ALA A 53 3.56 3.75 33.48
N GLY A 54 4.52 4.57 33.92
CA GLY A 54 5.80 4.73 33.26
C GLY A 54 6.73 3.55 33.54
N SER A 55 7.68 3.33 32.63
CA SER A 55 9.02 2.86 33.00
C SER A 55 10.00 3.21 31.88
N GLU A 56 10.96 4.04 32.25
CA GLU A 56 12.16 4.33 31.48
C GLU A 56 13.02 3.06 31.41
N GLY A 57 13.40 2.68 30.18
CA GLY A 57 14.31 1.58 29.93
C GLY A 57 15.38 2.00 28.93
N GLN A 58 16.52 2.44 29.46
CA GLN A 58 17.73 2.83 28.75
C GLN A 58 18.16 1.75 27.73
N ARG A 59 18.50 2.15 26.50
CA ARG A 59 19.16 1.28 25.52
C ARG A 59 20.63 1.69 25.36
N LEU A 60 21.51 0.81 25.83
CA LEU A 60 22.93 0.77 25.48
C LEU A 60 23.13 0.32 24.01
N PRO A 61 24.17 0.80 23.31
CA PRO A 61 24.45 0.41 21.93
C PRO A 61 25.12 -0.97 21.88
N LYS A 62 24.50 -1.94 21.20
CA LYS A 62 25.12 -3.25 20.95
C LYS A 62 26.13 -3.16 19.81
N ALA A 63 27.33 -3.62 20.16
CA ALA A 63 28.50 -3.81 19.32
C ALA A 63 28.28 -4.76 18.15
N ILE A 64 29.13 -4.55 17.15
CA ILE A 64 29.29 -5.28 15.90
C ILE A 64 29.81 -6.70 16.19
N ARG A 65 29.07 -7.72 15.76
CA ARG A 65 29.53 -9.08 15.43
C ARG A 65 28.71 -9.47 14.19
N GLY A 66 29.28 -9.70 13.01
CA GLY A 66 30.27 -10.73 12.70
C GLY A 66 29.56 -11.73 11.79
N ILE A 67 29.63 -11.52 10.46
CA ILE A 67 29.10 -12.48 9.48
C ILE A 67 30.25 -12.96 8.61
N SER A 68 30.42 -14.28 8.69
CA SER A 68 31.37 -15.13 7.96
C SER A 68 31.24 -14.99 6.45
N ALA A 69 32.40 -15.01 5.79
CA ALA A 69 32.56 -15.09 4.35
C ALA A 69 32.14 -16.46 3.78
N TYR A 70 32.01 -16.45 2.44
CA TYR A 70 31.89 -17.56 1.47
C TYR A 70 30.50 -17.82 0.86
N LYS A 71 30.19 -17.02 -0.17
CA LYS A 71 29.75 -17.52 -1.49
C LYS A 71 30.01 -16.44 -2.54
N ALA A 72 30.73 -16.82 -3.59
CA ALA A 72 31.33 -15.97 -4.61
C ALA A 72 30.32 -15.05 -5.31
N GLY A 73 30.76 -13.81 -5.60
CA GLY A 73 30.03 -12.86 -6.43
C GLY A 73 30.35 -11.41 -6.11
N ILE A 74 31.58 -10.98 -6.44
CA ILE A 74 32.03 -9.58 -6.56
C ILE A 74 31.52 -8.67 -5.42
N THR A 75 32.23 -8.68 -4.28
CA THR A 75 32.04 -7.68 -3.23
C THR A 75 32.40 -6.30 -3.78
N GLY A 76 31.52 -5.31 -3.57
CA GLY A 76 31.71 -3.92 -3.97
C GLY A 76 32.88 -3.19 -3.29
N GLU A 77 33.80 -3.91 -2.65
CA GLU A 77 34.99 -3.40 -1.98
C GLU A 77 36.24 -3.39 -2.87
N ALA A 78 36.22 -4.03 -4.04
CA ALA A 78 37.40 -4.14 -4.91
C ALA A 78 37.57 -3.00 -5.94
N LEU A 79 36.87 -1.87 -5.81
CA LEU A 79 37.00 -0.71 -6.73
C LEU A 79 37.37 0.61 -6.02
N LEU A 80 37.93 0.54 -4.80
CA LEU A 80 38.39 1.71 -4.06
C LEU A 80 39.88 1.50 -3.74
N PRO A 81 40.81 1.97 -4.61
CA PRO A 81 41.29 3.34 -4.43
C PRO A 81 41.87 3.97 -5.72
N ALA A 82 41.24 5.01 -6.25
CA ALA A 82 41.90 6.09 -6.99
C ALA A 82 40.84 7.14 -7.37
N VAL A 83 41.24 8.41 -7.38
CA VAL A 83 40.45 9.59 -7.75
C VAL A 83 39.73 10.26 -6.57
N THR A 84 40.17 11.49 -6.34
CA THR A 84 39.80 12.42 -5.27
C THR A 84 38.28 12.54 -5.02
N PRO A 85 37.82 12.69 -3.75
CA PRO A 85 36.39 12.68 -3.40
C PRO A 85 35.54 13.81 -4.03
N LEU A 86 36.15 14.93 -4.43
CA LEU A 86 35.44 16.04 -5.08
C LEU A 86 35.28 15.84 -6.59
N ALA A 87 36.35 15.37 -7.24
CA ALA A 87 36.37 15.14 -8.69
C ALA A 87 35.37 14.05 -9.08
N SER A 88 35.24 12.98 -8.30
CA SER A 88 34.30 11.89 -8.60
C SER A 88 32.83 12.33 -8.60
N VAL A 89 32.40 13.19 -7.67
CA VAL A 89 31.03 13.75 -7.69
C VAL A 89 30.86 14.71 -8.88
N ALA A 90 31.84 15.57 -9.14
CA ALA A 90 31.82 16.50 -10.26
C ALA A 90 31.76 15.74 -11.61
N ASN A 91 32.56 14.69 -11.79
CA ASN A 91 32.64 13.88 -13.00
C ASN A 91 31.34 13.11 -13.28
N ILE A 92 30.68 12.61 -12.23
CA ILE A 92 29.35 11.95 -12.33
C ILE A 92 28.28 12.96 -12.75
N VAL A 93 28.27 14.14 -12.14
CA VAL A 93 27.20 15.13 -12.32
C VAL A 93 27.36 15.91 -13.62
N THR A 94 28.59 16.19 -14.04
CA THR A 94 28.91 16.89 -15.30
C THR A 94 28.98 15.96 -16.51
N ALA A 95 28.77 14.65 -16.30
CA ALA A 95 28.89 13.61 -17.34
C ALA A 95 30.26 13.55 -18.02
N GLN A 96 31.32 14.04 -17.36
CA GLN A 96 32.69 13.98 -17.87
C GLN A 96 33.28 12.56 -17.82
N ASP A 97 32.75 11.68 -16.97
CA ASP A 97 33.12 10.26 -16.93
C ASP A 97 31.89 9.35 -17.12
N PRO A 98 31.63 8.87 -18.35
CA PRO A 98 30.56 7.94 -18.64
C PRO A 98 30.67 6.61 -17.86
N LYS A 99 31.89 6.12 -17.59
CA LYS A 99 32.11 4.85 -16.88
C LYS A 99 31.68 4.97 -15.42
N LEU A 100 31.99 6.10 -14.80
CA LEU A 100 31.62 6.37 -13.41
C LEU A 100 30.10 6.59 -13.26
N TRP A 101 29.45 7.24 -14.23
CA TRP A 101 27.99 7.32 -14.30
C TRP A 101 27.34 5.94 -14.43
N ASP A 102 27.87 5.06 -15.29
CA ASP A 102 27.37 3.70 -15.45
C ASP A 102 27.58 2.82 -14.20
N ALA A 103 28.68 3.01 -13.48
CA ALA A 103 28.89 2.37 -12.18
C ALA A 103 27.84 2.84 -11.15
N PHE A 104 27.58 4.15 -11.06
CA PHE A 104 26.52 4.69 -10.20
C PHE A 104 25.14 4.17 -10.60
N ARG A 105 24.85 4.10 -11.91
CA ARG A 105 23.60 3.55 -12.44
C ARG A 105 23.40 2.10 -12.01
N ARG A 106 24.43 1.25 -12.12
CA ARG A 106 24.38 -0.15 -11.67
C ARG A 106 24.15 -0.25 -10.16
N TYR A 107 24.86 0.54 -9.37
CA TYR A 107 24.66 0.63 -7.91
C TYR A 107 23.20 0.96 -7.56
N VAL A 108 22.63 2.02 -8.14
CA VAL A 108 21.24 2.44 -7.87
C VAL A 108 20.22 1.39 -8.34
N MET A 109 20.46 0.75 -9.49
CA MET A 109 19.55 -0.28 -10.01
C MET A 109 19.53 -1.56 -9.16
N ASN A 110 20.65 -1.90 -8.51
CA ASN A 110 20.72 -3.04 -7.60
C ASN A 110 20.00 -2.75 -6.27
N GLU A 111 20.17 -1.54 -5.73
CA GLU A 111 19.62 -1.14 -4.43
C GLU A 111 18.11 -0.84 -4.48
N TYR A 112 17.64 -0.19 -5.55
CA TYR A 112 16.28 0.35 -5.62
C TYR A 112 15.39 -0.39 -6.62
N SER A 113 14.07 -0.18 -6.59
CA SER A 113 13.20 -0.72 -7.65
C SER A 113 13.44 0.04 -8.94
N ARG A 114 13.24 -0.57 -10.11
CA ARG A 114 13.51 0.08 -11.42
C ARG A 114 12.97 1.51 -11.52
N VAL A 115 11.70 1.71 -11.15
CA VAL A 115 11.07 3.05 -11.18
C VAL A 115 11.73 4.01 -10.19
N HIS A 116 12.00 3.57 -8.97
CA HIS A 116 12.63 4.42 -7.97
C HIS A 116 14.09 4.74 -8.32
N ALA A 117 14.81 3.76 -8.87
CA ALA A 117 16.15 3.91 -9.38
C ALA A 117 16.23 4.97 -10.49
N LEU A 118 15.33 4.91 -11.48
CA LEU A 118 15.24 5.93 -12.53
C LEU A 118 14.98 7.33 -11.95
N ASN A 119 14.08 7.45 -10.97
CA ASN A 119 13.85 8.72 -10.29
C ASN A 119 15.11 9.22 -9.56
N ILE A 120 15.81 8.34 -8.83
CA ILE A 120 17.07 8.67 -8.16
C ILE A 120 18.10 9.18 -9.17
N LEU A 121 18.27 8.50 -10.30
CA LEU A 121 19.22 8.89 -11.34
C LEU A 121 18.86 10.26 -11.93
N ASN A 122 17.59 10.49 -12.24
CA ASN A 122 17.11 11.77 -12.78
C ASN A 122 17.37 12.93 -11.79
N TYR A 123 17.03 12.75 -10.51
CA TYR A 123 17.26 13.77 -9.50
C TYR A 123 18.75 13.94 -9.16
N ALA A 124 19.54 12.86 -9.18
CA ALA A 124 20.99 12.94 -8.97
C ALA A 124 21.66 13.71 -10.11
N LYS A 125 21.27 13.48 -11.36
CA LYS A 125 21.75 14.26 -12.51
C LYS A 125 21.39 15.74 -12.40
N LYS A 126 20.15 16.04 -12.00
CA LYS A 126 19.64 17.42 -11.92
C LYS A 126 20.19 18.22 -10.74
N TYR A 127 20.37 17.59 -9.58
CA TYR A 127 20.69 18.28 -8.32
C TYR A 127 22.04 17.87 -7.71
N GLY A 128 22.75 16.90 -8.28
CA GLY A 128 24.01 16.39 -7.73
C GLY A 128 25.08 17.47 -7.55
N ARG A 129 25.03 18.54 -8.36
CA ARG A 129 25.96 19.68 -8.28
C ARG A 129 25.94 20.36 -6.90
N LEU A 130 24.83 20.27 -6.18
CA LEU A 130 24.69 20.82 -4.83
C LEU A 130 25.63 20.13 -3.82
N LEU A 131 26.00 18.87 -4.05
CA LEU A 131 27.04 18.19 -3.26
C LEU A 131 28.45 18.66 -3.59
N VAL A 132 28.69 19.12 -4.82
CA VAL A 132 29.99 19.67 -5.25
C VAL A 132 30.16 21.07 -4.67
N ILE A 133 29.14 21.91 -4.81
CA ILE A 133 29.11 23.29 -4.31
C ILE A 133 29.09 23.31 -2.77
N GLY A 134 28.52 22.27 -2.14
CA GLY A 134 28.38 22.23 -0.68
C GLY A 134 27.29 23.16 -0.17
N ASP A 135 26.35 23.55 -1.02
CA ASP A 135 25.21 24.40 -0.69
C ASP A 135 23.89 23.71 -1.01
N LEU A 136 23.07 23.50 0.03
CA LEU A 136 21.73 22.92 -0.09
C LEU A 136 20.62 23.97 -0.01
N SER A 137 20.95 25.27 0.04
CA SER A 137 19.98 26.36 0.05
C SER A 137 18.92 26.25 -1.07
N PRO A 138 19.25 25.83 -2.33
CA PRO A 138 18.25 25.74 -3.39
C PRO A 138 17.21 24.63 -3.16
N LEU A 139 17.45 23.74 -2.18
CA LEU A 139 16.46 22.72 -1.80
C LEU A 139 15.34 23.27 -0.94
N LEU A 140 15.54 24.42 -0.28
CA LEU A 140 14.54 25.03 0.60
C LEU A 140 13.36 25.61 -0.19
N GLU A 141 13.60 26.05 -1.42
CA GLU A 141 12.59 26.55 -2.36
C GLU A 141 11.72 25.44 -2.97
N LEU A 142 12.12 24.17 -2.83
CA LEU A 142 11.37 23.04 -3.37
C LEU A 142 10.19 22.66 -2.46
N THR A 143 9.11 22.19 -3.09
CA THR A 143 7.99 21.59 -2.35
C THR A 143 8.49 20.43 -1.46
N PRO A 144 7.87 20.17 -0.28
CA PRO A 144 8.34 19.13 0.64
C PRO A 144 8.53 17.75 0.01
N ASP A 145 7.62 17.37 -0.90
CA ASP A 145 7.67 16.09 -1.62
C ASP A 145 8.85 16.03 -2.61
N LYS A 146 9.01 17.06 -3.44
CA LYS A 146 10.15 17.16 -4.38
C LYS A 146 11.48 17.21 -3.64
N ARG A 147 11.56 18.00 -2.57
CA ARG A 147 12.74 18.10 -1.68
C ARG A 147 13.12 16.72 -1.12
N ARG A 148 12.14 15.93 -0.66
CA ARG A 148 12.38 14.55 -0.18
C ARG A 148 12.98 13.65 -1.26
N HIS A 149 12.46 13.72 -2.49
CA HIS A 149 13.00 12.95 -3.61
C HIS A 149 14.44 13.36 -3.94
N VAL A 150 14.71 14.66 -3.99
CA VAL A 150 16.06 15.19 -4.24
C VAL A 150 17.03 14.75 -3.15
N LEU A 151 16.68 14.91 -1.87
CA LEU A 151 17.51 14.48 -0.74
C LEU A 151 17.81 12.97 -0.77
N THR A 152 16.86 12.16 -1.24
CA THR A 152 17.07 10.71 -1.39
C THR A 152 18.10 10.43 -2.47
N ALA A 153 18.02 11.14 -3.60
CA ALA A 153 18.98 11.00 -4.69
C ALA A 153 20.39 11.48 -4.29
N LEU A 154 20.49 12.63 -3.61
CA LEU A 154 21.76 13.15 -3.09
C LEU A 154 22.37 12.21 -2.05
N ALA A 155 21.56 11.62 -1.18
CA ALA A 155 22.04 10.61 -0.22
C ALA A 155 22.59 9.37 -0.92
N ALA A 156 21.94 8.88 -1.98
CA ALA A 156 22.42 7.75 -2.77
C ALA A 156 23.75 8.07 -3.46
N LEU A 157 23.87 9.25 -4.07
CA LEU A 157 25.09 9.72 -4.72
C LEU A 157 26.23 9.91 -3.70
N ALA A 158 25.96 10.51 -2.55
CA ALA A 158 26.94 10.70 -1.48
C ALA A 158 27.43 9.36 -0.91
N ARG A 159 26.57 8.33 -0.81
CA ARG A 159 27.00 6.99 -0.40
C ARG A 159 27.92 6.33 -1.43
N PHE A 160 27.52 6.39 -2.70
CA PHE A 160 28.32 5.82 -3.80
C PHE A 160 29.72 6.46 -3.88
N THR A 161 29.82 7.75 -3.59
CA THR A 161 31.08 8.52 -3.64
C THR A 161 31.83 8.60 -2.30
N GLY A 162 31.36 7.90 -1.25
CA GLY A 162 32.01 7.90 0.06
C GLY A 162 31.84 9.17 0.90
N ARG A 163 30.98 10.12 0.50
CA ARG A 163 30.78 11.44 1.14
C ARG A 163 29.51 11.53 1.97
N TYR A 164 28.99 10.40 2.44
CA TYR A 164 27.71 10.37 3.14
C TYR A 164 27.73 11.17 4.47
N GLU A 165 28.84 11.15 5.20
CA GLU A 165 28.99 11.93 6.45
C GLU A 165 29.04 13.43 6.20
N GLU A 166 29.65 13.86 5.10
CA GLU A 166 29.63 15.26 4.68
C GLU A 166 28.22 15.71 4.28
N PHE A 167 27.50 14.87 3.53
CA PHE A 167 26.10 15.12 3.20
C PHE A 167 25.21 15.23 4.46
N LYS A 168 25.42 14.39 5.48
CA LYS A 168 24.70 14.51 6.76
C LYS A 168 24.99 15.85 7.46
N ARG A 169 26.25 16.26 7.51
CA ARG A 169 26.66 17.56 8.07
C ARG A 169 26.02 18.72 7.31
N LEU A 170 26.07 18.69 5.98
CA LEU A 170 25.40 19.65 5.10
C LEU A 170 23.91 19.75 5.42
N LYS A 171 23.20 18.63 5.40
CA LYS A 171 21.77 18.57 5.71
C LYS A 171 21.43 19.17 7.08
N LYS A 172 22.28 18.91 8.10
CA LYS A 172 22.11 19.47 9.46
C LYS A 172 22.30 20.99 9.47
N ARG A 173 23.29 21.53 8.75
CA ARG A 173 23.55 22.99 8.66
C ARG A 173 22.34 23.77 8.13
N TYR A 174 21.67 23.26 7.11
CA TYR A 174 20.49 23.91 6.51
C TYR A 174 19.18 23.61 7.25
N GLY A 175 19.22 22.98 8.44
CA GLY A 175 18.00 22.68 9.21
C GLY A 175 17.03 21.74 8.50
N ILE A 176 17.46 21.01 7.47
CA ILE A 176 16.58 20.17 6.64
C ILE A 176 16.19 18.94 7.43
N ARG A 177 15.07 19.03 8.16
CA ARG A 177 14.42 17.89 8.80
C ARG A 177 13.59 17.16 7.75
N VAL A 178 13.73 15.83 7.72
CA VAL A 178 12.73 15.01 7.02
C VAL A 178 11.54 15.00 7.97
N GLU A 179 10.67 15.98 7.84
CA GLU A 179 9.39 15.98 8.52
C GLU A 179 8.66 14.71 8.10
N LYS A 180 8.56 13.76 9.03
CA LYS A 180 7.51 12.76 8.95
C LYS A 180 6.28 13.51 9.42
N PRO A 181 5.28 13.79 8.56
CA PRO A 181 4.04 14.34 9.08
C PRO A 181 3.55 13.37 10.15
N THR A 182 3.49 13.83 11.40
CA THR A 182 2.83 13.14 12.49
C THR A 182 1.36 13.15 12.09
N LYS A 183 0.94 12.12 11.33
CA LYS A 183 -0.46 11.88 11.07
C LYS A 183 -1.06 11.32 12.36
N ILE A 184 -1.11 12.17 13.39
CA ILE A 184 -2.15 12.05 14.41
C ILE A 184 -3.43 12.02 13.60
N MET A 185 -4.15 10.91 13.75
CA MET A 185 -5.25 10.52 12.88
C MET A 185 -6.08 11.74 12.53
N ALA A 186 -6.24 12.02 11.23
CA ALA A 186 -7.53 12.51 10.80
C ALA A 186 -8.50 11.43 11.27
N GLN A 187 -9.06 11.63 12.47
CA GLN A 187 -10.20 10.88 12.94
C GLN A 187 -11.13 10.87 11.74
N ILE A 188 -11.51 9.68 11.29
CA ILE A 188 -12.55 9.56 10.30
C ILE A 188 -13.79 10.06 11.05
N ASP A 189 -14.05 11.35 10.97
CA ASP A 189 -15.31 11.92 11.43
C ASP A 189 -16.45 11.23 10.65
N SER A 190 -17.65 11.24 11.22
CA SER A 190 -18.81 10.57 10.60
C SER A 190 -19.04 11.04 9.15
N SER A 191 -18.73 12.31 8.87
CA SER A 191 -18.77 12.91 7.53
C SER A 191 -17.80 12.24 6.56
N SER A 192 -16.51 12.11 6.90
CA SER A 192 -15.51 11.49 6.03
C SER A 192 -15.72 9.99 5.84
N LEU A 193 -16.34 9.30 6.80
CA LEU A 193 -16.75 7.90 6.63
C LEU A 193 -17.84 7.78 5.57
N LYS A 194 -18.86 8.65 5.63
CA LYS A 194 -19.96 8.70 4.67
C LYS A 194 -19.45 8.98 3.26
N GLU A 195 -18.62 10.01 3.10
CA GLU A 195 -18.01 10.32 1.80
C GLU A 195 -17.15 9.16 1.26
N LEU A 196 -16.45 8.43 2.14
CA LEU A 196 -15.68 7.26 1.73
C LEU A 196 -16.59 6.11 1.29
N ALA A 197 -17.71 5.87 1.98
CA ALA A 197 -18.70 4.88 1.59
C ALA A 197 -19.32 5.20 0.23
N GLU A 198 -19.74 6.46 0.01
CA GLU A 198 -20.24 6.93 -1.28
C GLU A 198 -19.20 6.79 -2.39
N TRP A 199 -17.93 7.09 -2.09
CA TRP A 199 -16.84 6.87 -3.03
C TRP A 199 -16.64 5.39 -3.35
N ILE A 200 -16.73 4.50 -2.35
CA ILE A 200 -16.62 3.04 -2.54
C ILE A 200 -17.71 2.54 -3.46
N ASN A 201 -18.97 2.99 -3.29
CA ASN A 201 -20.07 2.55 -4.14
C ASN A 201 -19.94 3.04 -5.58
N ARG A 202 -19.58 4.32 -5.80
CA ARG A 202 -19.23 4.78 -7.15
C ARG A 202 -18.06 4.01 -7.77
N ALA A 203 -17.06 3.64 -6.96
CA ALA A 203 -15.95 2.85 -7.45
C ALA A 203 -16.37 1.40 -7.78
N ARG A 204 -17.35 0.83 -7.07
CA ARG A 204 -17.96 -0.48 -7.36
C ARG A 204 -18.69 -0.47 -8.70
N GLU A 205 -19.42 0.60 -9.02
CA GLU A 205 -20.08 0.74 -10.33
C GLU A 205 -19.07 0.67 -11.50
N ILE A 206 -17.85 1.17 -11.28
CA ILE A 206 -16.81 1.27 -12.32
C ILE A 206 -15.91 0.03 -12.38
N LEU A 207 -15.49 -0.50 -11.22
CA LEU A 207 -14.50 -1.58 -11.13
C LEU A 207 -15.08 -2.90 -10.60
N GLY A 208 -16.35 -2.91 -10.23
CA GLY A 208 -17.09 -4.09 -9.75
C GLY A 208 -16.39 -4.80 -8.60
N VAL A 209 -16.29 -6.11 -8.75
CA VAL A 209 -15.73 -7.05 -7.77
C VAL A 209 -14.29 -6.70 -7.33
N PHE A 210 -13.52 -5.93 -8.10
CA PHE A 210 -12.19 -5.51 -7.63
C PHE A 210 -12.26 -4.65 -6.35
N ILE A 211 -13.29 -3.80 -6.22
CA ILE A 211 -13.48 -2.99 -5.02
C ILE A 211 -13.91 -3.86 -3.84
N ASP A 212 -14.79 -4.83 -4.08
CA ASP A 212 -15.21 -5.79 -3.06
C ASP A 212 -14.06 -6.68 -2.61
N PHE A 213 -13.23 -7.13 -3.54
CA PHE A 213 -12.01 -7.87 -3.26
C PHE A 213 -11.04 -7.06 -2.38
N ALA A 214 -10.83 -5.78 -2.70
CA ALA A 214 -10.01 -4.90 -1.88
C ALA A 214 -10.63 -4.64 -0.49
N LEU A 215 -11.95 -4.51 -0.42
CA LEU A 215 -12.70 -4.32 0.82
C LEU A 215 -12.73 -5.58 1.68
N ALA A 216 -12.78 -6.78 1.13
CA ALA A 216 -12.75 -8.02 1.90
C ALA A 216 -11.36 -8.30 2.46
N THR A 217 -10.32 -8.13 1.65
CA THR A 217 -8.96 -8.54 1.99
C THR A 217 -8.17 -7.52 2.83
N GLY A 218 -8.51 -6.22 2.75
CA GLY A 218 -7.76 -5.17 3.45
C GLY A 218 -6.31 -4.99 2.97
N MET A 219 -5.95 -5.55 1.82
CA MET A 219 -4.61 -5.50 1.25
C MET A 219 -4.22 -4.09 0.79
N ARG A 220 -2.93 -3.83 0.57
CA ARG A 220 -2.54 -2.58 -0.13
C ARG A 220 -3.07 -2.65 -1.56
N PRO A 221 -3.49 -1.54 -2.18
CA PRO A 221 -4.12 -1.56 -3.51
C PRO A 221 -3.29 -2.31 -4.58
N THR A 222 -1.97 -2.15 -4.57
CA THR A 222 -1.09 -2.86 -5.50
C THR A 222 -0.95 -4.34 -5.18
N GLU A 223 -1.00 -4.74 -3.90
CA GLU A 223 -0.97 -6.16 -3.51
C GLU A 223 -2.32 -6.83 -3.84
N ALA A 224 -3.44 -6.12 -3.61
CA ALA A 224 -4.78 -6.58 -4.00
C ALA A 224 -4.88 -6.81 -5.52
N LEU A 225 -4.36 -5.88 -6.32
CA LEU A 225 -4.32 -6.01 -7.79
C LEU A 225 -3.52 -7.23 -8.26
N GLU A 226 -2.35 -7.46 -7.66
CA GLU A 226 -1.50 -8.61 -8.01
C GLU A 226 -2.19 -9.92 -7.63
N SER A 227 -2.85 -9.97 -6.46
CA SER A 227 -3.65 -11.12 -6.04
C SER A 227 -4.86 -11.36 -6.94
N PHE A 228 -5.58 -10.30 -7.30
CA PHE A 228 -6.73 -10.36 -8.20
C PHE A 228 -6.37 -11.02 -9.53
N ASN A 229 -5.28 -10.56 -10.15
CA ASN A 229 -4.80 -11.13 -11.41
C ASN A 229 -4.25 -12.55 -11.25
N LEU A 230 -3.61 -12.85 -10.11
CA LEU A 230 -3.08 -14.18 -9.83
C LEU A 230 -4.21 -15.21 -9.68
N ILE A 231 -5.34 -14.86 -9.04
CA ILE A 231 -6.53 -15.73 -8.97
C ILE A 231 -6.96 -16.15 -10.38
N LYS A 232 -7.10 -15.18 -11.29
CA LYS A 232 -7.50 -15.43 -12.67
C LYS A 232 -6.49 -16.30 -13.41
N GLU A 233 -5.20 -15.97 -13.30
CA GLU A 233 -4.13 -16.75 -13.95
C GLU A 233 -4.08 -18.20 -13.47
N LEU A 234 -4.25 -18.45 -12.17
CA LEU A 234 -4.24 -19.79 -11.62
C LEU A 234 -5.50 -20.57 -11.96
N HIS A 235 -6.66 -19.90 -12.01
CA HIS A 235 -7.90 -20.51 -12.47
C HIS A 235 -7.79 -20.94 -13.94
N GLU A 236 -7.30 -20.08 -14.82
CA GLU A 236 -7.03 -20.40 -16.24
C GLU A 236 -6.12 -21.63 -16.41
N LYS A 237 -5.23 -21.87 -15.43
CA LYS A 237 -4.28 -23.00 -15.41
C LYS A 237 -4.79 -24.22 -14.64
N GLY A 238 -6.01 -24.20 -14.10
CA GLY A 238 -6.55 -25.28 -13.25
C GLY A 238 -5.81 -25.47 -11.92
N ARG A 239 -5.13 -24.43 -11.43
CA ARG A 239 -4.23 -24.46 -10.26
C ARG A 239 -4.64 -23.49 -9.15
N LEU A 240 -5.89 -23.03 -9.15
CA LEU A 240 -6.38 -22.09 -8.13
C LEU A 240 -6.24 -22.64 -6.70
N GLY A 241 -6.42 -23.96 -6.52
CA GLY A 241 -6.24 -24.63 -5.24
C GLY A 241 -4.81 -24.55 -4.67
N ASP A 242 -3.80 -24.22 -5.48
CA ASP A 242 -2.43 -23.95 -4.99
C ASP A 242 -2.36 -22.64 -4.21
N TYR A 243 -3.34 -21.75 -4.35
CA TYR A 243 -3.32 -20.39 -3.80
C TYR A 243 -4.50 -20.06 -2.91
N TYR A 244 -5.70 -20.57 -3.23
CA TYR A 244 -6.92 -20.33 -2.48
C TYR A 244 -7.42 -21.61 -1.84
N LYS A 245 -7.50 -21.63 -0.50
CA LYS A 245 -7.95 -22.79 0.29
C LYS A 245 -8.80 -22.33 1.46
N ASP A 246 -10.01 -22.88 1.60
CA ASP A 246 -10.89 -22.67 2.76
C ASP A 246 -11.10 -21.21 3.16
N GLY A 247 -11.23 -20.29 2.18
CA GLY A 247 -11.39 -18.86 2.45
C GLY A 247 -10.08 -18.07 2.55
N TRP A 248 -8.92 -18.73 2.46
CA TRP A 248 -7.61 -18.12 2.61
C TRP A 248 -6.87 -18.01 1.29
N LEU A 249 -6.30 -16.83 1.03
CA LEU A 249 -5.31 -16.57 -0.01
C LEU A 249 -3.92 -16.73 0.59
N GLU A 250 -3.19 -17.76 0.16
CA GLU A 250 -1.88 -18.16 0.68
C GLU A 250 -0.73 -17.43 -0.05
N HIS A 251 -0.62 -16.10 0.15
CA HIS A 251 0.40 -15.24 -0.48
C HIS A 251 1.84 -15.71 -0.24
N PHE A 252 2.10 -16.38 0.88
CA PHE A 252 3.41 -16.94 1.21
C PHE A 252 3.90 -17.97 0.18
N ARG A 253 3.03 -18.64 -0.58
CA ARG A 253 3.45 -19.54 -1.67
C ARG A 253 4.00 -18.81 -2.88
N TYR A 254 3.71 -17.52 -3.00
CA TYR A 254 4.12 -16.65 -4.12
C TYR A 254 5.03 -15.53 -3.62
N GLU A 255 6.08 -15.89 -2.88
CA GLU A 255 6.98 -14.95 -2.19
C GLU A 255 7.53 -13.83 -3.09
N LYS A 256 7.86 -14.15 -4.35
CA LYS A 256 8.38 -13.18 -5.34
C LYS A 256 7.38 -12.05 -5.60
N LEU A 257 6.08 -12.33 -5.51
CA LEU A 257 5.01 -11.35 -5.69
C LEU A 257 4.73 -10.57 -4.39
N PHE A 258 4.62 -11.29 -3.26
CA PHE A 258 4.03 -10.71 -2.03
C PHE A 258 4.99 -10.47 -0.86
N LEU A 259 6.16 -11.11 -0.83
CA LEU A 259 7.14 -11.05 0.28
C LEU A 259 8.47 -10.34 -0.09
N ARG A 260 8.47 -9.49 -1.13
CA ARG A 260 9.68 -8.78 -1.59
C ARG A 260 9.93 -7.45 -0.87
N ARG A 261 11.17 -7.24 -0.39
CA ARG A 261 11.71 -5.97 0.17
C ARG A 261 10.82 -5.35 1.26
N THR A 262 9.82 -4.57 0.83
CA THR A 262 8.88 -3.81 1.67
C THR A 262 7.45 -4.38 1.68
N LYS A 263 7.11 -5.27 0.73
CA LYS A 263 5.85 -6.01 0.70
C LYS A 263 6.02 -7.28 1.55
N LYS A 264 5.09 -7.49 2.50
CA LYS A 264 5.14 -8.61 3.47
C LYS A 264 3.73 -9.07 3.83
N VAL A 265 2.89 -9.29 2.84
CA VAL A 265 1.55 -9.87 3.05
C VAL A 265 1.66 -11.39 2.89
N TYR A 266 1.34 -12.13 3.96
CA TYR A 266 1.53 -13.58 4.01
C TYR A 266 0.24 -14.34 3.71
N VAL A 267 -0.87 -13.88 4.27
CA VAL A 267 -2.20 -14.46 4.09
C VAL A 267 -3.26 -13.37 4.08
N SER A 268 -4.39 -13.62 3.42
CA SER A 268 -5.58 -12.76 3.51
C SER A 268 -6.83 -13.62 3.44
N TYR A 269 -7.87 -13.20 4.15
CA TYR A 269 -9.18 -13.84 4.06
C TYR A 269 -9.99 -13.25 2.91
N CYS A 270 -10.64 -14.11 2.13
CA CYS A 270 -11.53 -13.72 1.05
C CYS A 270 -12.67 -14.76 0.92
N PRO A 271 -13.94 -14.36 1.07
CA PRO A 271 -15.10 -15.22 0.83
C PRO A 271 -15.07 -15.85 -0.57
N SER A 272 -15.59 -17.07 -0.68
CA SER A 272 -15.51 -17.88 -1.90
C SER A 272 -16.25 -17.24 -3.07
N GLU A 273 -17.33 -16.54 -2.76
CA GLU A 273 -18.23 -15.88 -3.70
C GLU A 273 -17.51 -14.71 -4.38
N ILE A 274 -16.68 -13.98 -3.62
CA ILE A 274 -15.83 -12.92 -4.17
C ILE A 274 -14.76 -13.52 -5.08
N VAL A 275 -14.16 -14.66 -4.72
CA VAL A 275 -13.18 -15.34 -5.56
C VAL A 275 -13.81 -15.82 -6.87
N THR A 276 -15.01 -16.39 -6.83
CA THR A 276 -15.78 -16.77 -8.02
C THR A 276 -16.07 -15.56 -8.90
N ALA A 277 -16.53 -14.45 -8.33
CA ALA A 277 -16.77 -13.23 -9.09
C ALA A 277 -15.48 -12.62 -9.68
N VAL A 278 -14.33 -12.77 -9.03
CA VAL A 278 -13.01 -12.38 -9.58
C VAL A 278 -12.66 -13.23 -10.81
N ILE A 279 -12.96 -14.54 -10.77
CA ILE A 279 -12.74 -15.45 -11.89
C ILE A 279 -13.59 -15.03 -13.09
N GLU A 280 -14.87 -14.72 -12.86
CA GLU A 280 -15.83 -14.30 -13.90
C GLU A 280 -15.57 -12.89 -14.45
N TYR A 281 -14.82 -12.06 -13.72
CA TYR A 281 -14.50 -10.71 -14.18
C TYR A 281 -13.83 -10.73 -15.58
N PRO A 282 -14.22 -9.90 -16.54
CA PRO A 282 -13.89 -10.13 -17.96
C PRO A 282 -12.40 -10.04 -18.30
N GLU A 283 -11.58 -9.41 -17.47
CA GLU A 283 -10.19 -9.09 -17.84
C GLU A 283 -9.23 -9.04 -16.64
N LYS A 284 -7.93 -9.05 -16.93
CA LYS A 284 -6.89 -8.70 -15.96
C LYS A 284 -6.76 -7.17 -15.86
N LEU A 285 -6.55 -6.69 -14.64
CA LEU A 285 -6.47 -5.27 -14.32
C LEU A 285 -5.01 -4.83 -14.20
N THR A 286 -4.70 -3.62 -14.67
CA THR A 286 -3.39 -2.97 -14.44
C THR A 286 -3.58 -1.70 -13.59
N VAL A 287 -2.49 -1.19 -13.03
CA VAL A 287 -2.54 0.06 -12.24
C VAL A 287 -3.05 1.22 -13.09
N GLU A 288 -2.65 1.24 -14.35
CA GLU A 288 -3.03 2.23 -15.35
C GLU A 288 -4.53 2.11 -15.69
N LYS A 289 -5.03 0.90 -15.94
CA LYS A 289 -6.47 0.66 -16.18
C LYS A 289 -7.32 1.11 -14.99
N VAL A 290 -6.93 0.71 -13.78
CA VAL A 290 -7.63 1.08 -12.54
C VAL A 290 -7.62 2.60 -12.36
N ARG A 291 -6.47 3.26 -12.58
CA ARG A 291 -6.37 4.72 -12.45
C ARG A 291 -7.22 5.45 -13.49
N HIS A 292 -7.16 5.01 -14.75
CA HIS A 292 -7.92 5.60 -15.85
C HIS A 292 -9.42 5.49 -15.60
N ARG A 293 -9.90 4.31 -15.20
CA ARG A 293 -11.33 4.09 -14.91
C ARG A 293 -11.82 4.93 -13.73
N LEU A 294 -11.00 5.11 -12.70
CA LEU A 294 -11.36 5.92 -11.53
C LEU A 294 -11.08 7.42 -11.70
N GLU A 295 -10.76 7.88 -12.92
CA GLU A 295 -10.43 9.29 -13.19
C GLU A 295 -11.62 10.22 -12.93
N GLU A 296 -12.83 9.75 -13.25
CA GLU A 296 -14.08 10.51 -13.12
C GLU A 296 -14.51 10.70 -11.65
N ILE A 297 -13.99 9.88 -10.73
CA ILE A 297 -14.37 9.90 -9.31
C ILE A 297 -13.21 10.32 -8.40
N LYS A 298 -12.33 11.20 -8.88
CA LYS A 298 -11.25 11.80 -8.08
C LYS A 298 -11.80 12.51 -6.82
N PRO A 299 -11.02 12.57 -5.72
CA PRO A 299 -9.66 12.04 -5.59
C PRO A 299 -9.63 10.51 -5.44
N LEU A 300 -8.54 9.87 -5.86
CA LEU A 300 -8.37 8.41 -5.74
C LEU A 300 -8.27 7.99 -4.25
N ARG A 301 -9.29 7.29 -3.74
CA ARG A 301 -9.37 6.87 -2.32
C ARG A 301 -9.09 5.37 -2.10
N LEU A 302 -8.56 4.61 -3.05
CA LEU A 302 -8.22 3.18 -2.88
C LEU A 302 -7.37 2.88 -1.63
N LYS A 303 -6.43 3.76 -1.28
CA LYS A 303 -5.61 3.61 -0.06
C LYS A 303 -6.42 3.74 1.24
N HIS A 304 -7.57 4.39 1.19
CA HIS A 304 -8.46 4.59 2.33
C HIS A 304 -9.32 3.36 2.60
N ILE A 305 -9.63 2.52 1.60
CA ILE A 305 -10.32 1.22 1.80
C ILE A 305 -9.57 0.40 2.86
N ARG A 306 -8.25 0.28 2.72
CA ARG A 306 -7.40 -0.43 3.68
C ARG A 306 -7.43 0.17 5.09
N LYS A 307 -7.53 1.50 5.20
CA LYS A 307 -7.63 2.18 6.51
C LYS A 307 -8.98 1.91 7.15
N LEU A 308 -10.05 2.08 6.38
CA LEU A 308 -11.41 1.75 6.76
C LEU A 308 -11.49 0.30 7.25
N TRP A 309 -10.96 -0.64 6.48
CA TRP A 309 -10.89 -2.05 6.87
C TRP A 309 -10.21 -2.22 8.22
N ALA A 310 -9.02 -1.66 8.43
CA ALA A 310 -8.30 -1.78 9.70
C ALA A 310 -9.10 -1.19 10.86
N SER A 311 -9.64 0.01 10.69
CA SER A 311 -10.44 0.68 11.72
C SER A 311 -11.71 -0.10 12.06
N TYR A 312 -12.38 -0.66 11.05
CA TYR A 312 -13.61 -1.42 11.25
C TYR A 312 -13.35 -2.79 11.88
N MET A 313 -12.31 -3.48 11.41
CA MET A 313 -11.94 -4.81 11.90
C MET A 313 -11.42 -4.79 13.33
N ALA A 314 -11.02 -3.65 13.89
CA ALA A 314 -10.68 -3.51 15.31
C ALA A 314 -11.83 -3.90 16.26
N ARG A 315 -13.07 -3.97 15.77
CA ARG A 315 -14.24 -4.47 16.51
C ARG A 315 -14.28 -6.01 16.62
N PHE A 316 -13.52 -6.71 15.77
CA PHE A 316 -13.55 -8.17 15.62
C PHE A 316 -12.18 -8.80 15.85
N LEU A 317 -11.11 -8.06 15.58
CA LEU A 317 -9.73 -8.52 15.56
C LEU A 317 -8.87 -7.67 16.47
N SER A 318 -7.85 -8.30 17.05
CA SER A 318 -6.78 -7.63 17.76
C SER A 318 -5.84 -6.90 16.79
N GLU A 319 -5.10 -5.91 17.29
CA GLU A 319 -4.11 -5.17 16.48
C GLU A 319 -3.05 -6.09 15.82
N PRO A 320 -2.48 -7.11 16.51
CA PRO A 320 -1.56 -8.06 15.88
C PRO A 320 -2.17 -8.81 14.69
N GLU A 321 -3.43 -9.23 14.79
CA GLU A 321 -4.15 -9.92 13.71
C GLU A 321 -4.38 -8.98 12.52
N ILE A 322 -4.84 -7.76 12.76
CA ILE A 322 -4.99 -6.73 11.72
C ILE A 322 -3.66 -6.47 11.03
N ASN A 323 -2.59 -6.28 11.82
CA ASN A 323 -1.26 -6.04 11.30
C ASN A 323 -0.76 -7.22 10.45
N LEU A 324 -1.08 -8.45 10.82
CA LEU A 324 -0.75 -9.63 10.03
C LEU A 324 -1.49 -9.68 8.71
N ILE A 325 -2.82 -9.64 8.73
CA ILE A 325 -3.66 -9.74 7.52
C ILE A 325 -3.28 -8.63 6.54
N GLN A 326 -2.98 -7.45 7.07
CA GLN A 326 -2.54 -6.33 6.27
C GLN A 326 -1.06 -6.37 5.85
N GLY A 327 -0.24 -7.31 6.34
CA GLY A 327 1.19 -7.36 6.05
C GLY A 327 1.94 -6.12 6.55
N ARG A 328 1.60 -5.65 7.75
CA ARG A 328 2.28 -4.60 8.52
C ARG A 328 3.31 -5.16 9.51
N VAL A 329 3.37 -6.48 9.67
CA VAL A 329 4.33 -7.13 10.57
C VAL A 329 5.73 -7.09 9.96
N SER A 330 6.71 -6.65 10.75
CA SER A 330 8.13 -6.81 10.43
C SER A 330 8.55 -8.29 10.51
N LYS A 331 9.80 -8.64 10.19
CA LYS A 331 10.29 -10.04 10.27
C LYS A 331 10.41 -10.52 11.73
N SER A 332 9.40 -10.33 12.59
CA SER A 332 9.43 -10.95 13.90
C SER A 332 9.22 -12.45 13.69
N VAL A 333 10.20 -13.22 14.14
CA VAL A 333 10.25 -14.69 14.12
C VAL A 333 8.93 -15.27 14.66
N PHE A 334 8.29 -14.58 15.62
CA PHE A 334 6.99 -14.97 16.18
C PHE A 334 5.87 -15.11 15.12
N MET A 335 5.66 -14.14 14.22
CA MET A 335 4.55 -14.25 13.25
C MET A 335 4.82 -15.25 12.13
N GLN A 336 6.08 -15.63 11.91
CA GLN A 336 6.46 -16.66 10.93
C GLN A 336 6.23 -18.08 11.47
N HIS A 337 6.26 -18.27 12.80
CA HIS A 337 6.14 -19.59 13.42
C HIS A 337 4.80 -19.86 14.11
N TYR A 338 4.05 -18.82 14.49
CA TYR A 338 2.82 -18.99 15.28
C TYR A 338 1.51 -18.85 14.50
N PHE A 339 1.55 -18.36 13.25
CA PHE A 339 0.33 -18.19 12.46
C PHE A 339 0.10 -19.37 11.51
N ASN A 340 -0.31 -20.49 12.09
CA ASN A 340 -1.05 -21.49 11.34
C ASN A 340 -2.53 -21.11 11.45
N PRO A 341 -3.28 -20.91 10.35
CA PRO A 341 -4.72 -20.75 10.38
C PRO A 341 -5.43 -21.84 11.20
N ASN A 342 -4.82 -23.03 11.30
CA ASN A 342 -5.32 -24.15 12.10
C ASN A 342 -5.21 -23.94 13.63
N TYR A 343 -4.35 -23.03 14.11
CA TYR A 343 -4.17 -22.76 15.54
C TYR A 343 -5.11 -21.68 16.09
N VAL A 344 -5.80 -20.92 15.23
CA VAL A 344 -6.84 -19.97 15.66
C VAL A 344 -8.09 -20.16 14.80
N PRO A 345 -8.84 -21.27 14.97
CA PRO A 345 -10.03 -21.56 14.17
C PRO A 345 -11.05 -20.40 14.15
N GLU A 346 -11.24 -19.77 15.30
CA GLU A 346 -12.16 -18.64 15.48
C GLU A 346 -11.76 -17.38 14.70
N LEU A 347 -10.50 -17.27 14.25
CA LEU A 347 -10.05 -16.10 13.50
C LEU A 347 -10.77 -15.99 12.15
N LYS A 348 -10.97 -17.13 11.48
CA LYS A 348 -11.71 -17.16 10.21
C LYS A 348 -13.15 -16.68 10.42
N GLU A 349 -13.82 -17.18 11.45
CA GLU A 349 -15.20 -16.79 11.78
C GLU A 349 -15.31 -15.30 12.13
N ARG A 350 -14.38 -14.76 12.94
CA ARG A 350 -14.33 -13.33 13.26
C ARG A 350 -14.06 -12.47 12.03
N LEU A 351 -13.15 -12.90 11.15
CA LEU A 351 -12.89 -12.25 9.87
C LEU A 351 -14.13 -12.26 8.97
N GLU A 352 -14.78 -13.41 8.85
CA GLU A 352 -15.97 -13.57 8.03
C GLU A 352 -17.11 -12.68 8.54
N LYS A 353 -17.40 -12.72 9.84
CA LYS A 353 -18.39 -11.83 10.49
C LYS A 353 -18.04 -10.37 10.31
N GLY A 354 -16.76 -10.01 10.46
CA GLY A 354 -16.28 -8.65 10.28
C GLY A 354 -16.43 -8.14 8.85
N VAL A 355 -16.06 -8.95 7.86
CA VAL A 355 -16.20 -8.63 6.43
C VAL A 355 -17.68 -8.49 6.07
N LYS A 356 -18.53 -9.44 6.47
CA LYS A 356 -20.00 -9.36 6.29
C LYS A 356 -20.57 -8.05 6.84
N SER A 357 -20.26 -7.76 8.10
CA SER A 357 -20.72 -6.56 8.80
C SER A 357 -20.22 -5.27 8.11
N LEU A 358 -18.98 -5.26 7.62
CA LEU A 358 -18.40 -4.12 6.89
C LEU A 358 -19.16 -3.83 5.59
N PHE A 359 -19.43 -4.86 4.79
CA PHE A 359 -20.16 -4.72 3.54
C PHE A 359 -21.57 -4.14 3.78
N LEU A 360 -22.31 -4.71 4.74
CA LEU A 360 -23.64 -4.21 5.13
C LEU A 360 -23.59 -2.76 5.59
N THR A 361 -22.58 -2.39 6.37
CA THR A 361 -22.42 -1.02 6.86
C THR A 361 -22.24 -0.04 5.70
N ILE A 362 -21.40 -0.39 4.72
CA ILE A 362 -21.15 0.47 3.56
C ILE A 362 -22.39 0.60 2.67
N SER A 363 -23.13 -0.49 2.46
CA SER A 363 -24.39 -0.45 1.70
C SER A 363 -25.45 0.39 2.43
N ALA A 364 -25.61 0.21 3.74
CA ALA A 364 -26.57 0.97 4.54
C ALA A 364 -26.27 2.48 4.61
N MET A 365 -24.98 2.86 4.64
CA MET A 365 -24.57 4.27 4.60
C MET A 365 -24.89 4.94 3.26
N SER A 366 -24.94 4.18 2.17
CA SER A 366 -25.31 4.70 0.84
C SER A 366 -26.80 5.03 0.75
N LEU A 367 -27.67 4.17 1.29
CA LEU A 367 -29.13 4.30 1.17
C LEU A 367 -29.68 5.53 1.90
N LYS A 368 -29.01 6.01 2.96
CA LYS A 368 -29.41 7.21 3.71
C LYS A 368 -29.04 8.54 3.03
N SER A 369 -28.51 8.48 1.80
CA SER A 369 -27.97 9.63 1.07
C SER A 369 -28.71 9.92 -0.23
N GLY A 370 -29.74 9.11 -0.55
CA GLY A 370 -30.57 9.21 -1.75
C GLY A 370 -31.82 10.02 -1.56
#